data_AF-A0A2V7QFY4-F1
#
_entry.id   AF-A0A2V7QFY4-F1
#
_cell.length_a   1.000
_cell.length_b   1.000
_cell.length_c   1.000
_cell.angle_alpha   90.00
_cell.angle_beta   90.00
_cell.angle_gamma   90.00
#
_symmetry.space_group_name_H-M   'P 1'
#
loop_
_entity.id
_entity.type
_entity.pdbx_description
1 polymer ?
#
loop_
_entity_poly.entity_id
_entity_poly.type
_entity_poly.pdbx_seq_one_letter_code
_entity_poly.pdbx_strand_id
1 'polypeptide(L)'
;MKRIAARLTTSVTLALGLGLATATAVAAQKPAHGRASAHAPNTNGASNQNRAKDVDRFRGVAQKLGTTPDALETEYLAARQANPKLTHGQFVAANMVAHNLSAKNPNITTQAILDGLKSGKSVGQTLQSLGLSEKEAKEAEATAKREAKEAEHDADKAEKTGGQ
;
A
#
# COMPACT_ATOMS: atom_id res chain seq x y z
N MET A 1 13.70 42.69 -26.41
CA MET A 1 13.18 42.81 -25.03
C MET A 1 13.37 41.47 -24.33
N LYS A 2 14.29 41.42 -23.36
CA LYS A 2 14.70 40.22 -22.60
C LYS A 2 13.84 40.13 -21.33
N ARG A 3 13.15 39.02 -21.09
CA ARG A 3 12.53 38.72 -19.78
C ARG A 3 13.23 37.50 -19.20
N ILE A 4 13.79 37.72 -18.02
CA ILE A 4 14.75 36.87 -17.33
C ILE A 4 13.94 35.95 -16.40
N ALA A 5 14.22 34.66 -16.48
CA ALA A 5 13.65 33.64 -15.61
C ALA A 5 14.23 33.75 -14.20
N ALA A 6 13.38 33.67 -13.17
CA ALA A 6 13.80 33.45 -11.80
C ALA A 6 13.28 32.08 -11.34
N ARG A 7 14.21 31.13 -11.21
CA ARG A 7 13.98 29.86 -10.50
C ARG A 7 14.35 30.08 -9.04
N LEU A 8 13.39 29.96 -8.12
CA LEU A 8 13.68 29.93 -6.68
C LEU A 8 13.89 28.48 -6.25
N THR A 9 15.15 28.14 -6.03
CA THR A 9 15.61 26.93 -5.37
C THR A 9 15.41 27.08 -3.87
N THR A 10 14.62 26.24 -3.23
CA THR A 10 14.55 26.19 -1.75
C THR A 10 15.00 24.81 -1.30
N SER A 11 16.25 24.72 -0.89
CA SER A 11 16.84 23.56 -0.23
C SER A 11 16.51 23.65 1.27
N VAL A 12 15.88 22.63 1.84
CA VAL A 12 15.77 22.47 3.29
C VAL A 12 16.44 21.15 3.66
N THR A 13 17.64 21.28 4.23
CA THR A 13 18.37 20.22 4.92
C THR A 13 17.79 20.10 6.34
N LEU A 14 17.34 18.90 6.74
CA LEU A 14 16.99 18.63 8.14
C LEU A 14 17.78 17.43 8.66
N ALA A 15 18.53 17.69 9.73
CA ALA A 15 19.59 16.85 10.29
C ALA A 15 19.07 15.64 11.08
N LEU A 16 19.86 14.56 11.05
CA LEU A 16 19.70 13.36 11.87
C LEU A 16 20.06 13.63 13.33
N GLY A 17 19.19 13.25 14.26
CA GLY A 17 19.47 13.16 15.69
C GLY A 17 19.34 11.73 16.18
N LEU A 18 20.48 11.08 16.49
CA LEU A 18 20.58 9.82 17.21
C LEU A 18 20.35 10.04 18.71
N GLY A 19 19.57 9.16 19.35
CA GLY A 19 19.51 9.04 20.81
C GLY A 19 19.30 7.59 21.22
N LEU A 20 20.40 6.89 21.56
CA LEU A 20 20.36 5.62 22.29
C LEU A 20 20.28 5.94 23.79
N ALA A 21 19.24 5.44 24.46
CA ALA A 21 19.19 5.39 25.92
C ALA A 21 18.99 3.95 26.36
N THR A 22 20.06 3.34 26.88
CA THR A 22 20.05 2.08 27.60
C THR A 22 19.79 2.36 29.08
N ALA A 23 18.72 1.78 29.64
CA ALA A 23 18.49 1.75 31.08
C ALA A 23 18.30 0.30 31.51
N THR A 24 19.30 -0.25 32.19
CA THR A 24 19.23 -1.51 32.92
C THR A 24 18.69 -1.24 34.33
N ALA A 25 17.56 -1.82 34.67
CA ALA A 25 17.11 -1.95 36.06
C ALA A 25 16.72 -3.42 36.30
N VAL A 26 17.58 -4.11 37.05
CA VAL A 26 17.33 -5.44 37.62
C VAL A 26 16.65 -5.27 38.97
N ALA A 27 15.47 -5.85 39.14
CA ALA A 27 14.89 -6.10 40.45
C ALA A 27 14.25 -7.50 40.47
N ALA A 28 14.89 -8.39 41.21
CA ALA A 28 14.47 -9.75 41.44
C ALA A 28 13.20 -9.81 42.31
N GLN A 29 12.24 -10.66 41.95
CA GLN A 29 11.20 -11.13 42.87
C GLN A 29 11.08 -12.67 42.77
N LYS A 30 11.18 -13.32 43.93
CA LYS A 30 11.21 -14.78 44.17
C LYS A 30 9.91 -15.49 43.78
N PRO A 31 9.93 -16.83 43.61
CA PRO A 31 8.89 -17.61 42.97
C PRO A 31 7.77 -18.00 43.93
N ALA A 32 6.52 -17.85 43.49
CA ALA A 32 5.37 -18.54 44.07
C ALA A 32 4.84 -19.52 43.02
N HIS A 33 4.91 -20.81 43.32
CA HIS A 33 4.30 -21.87 42.53
C HIS A 33 2.78 -21.72 42.61
N GLY A 34 2.16 -21.27 41.52
CA GLY A 34 0.73 -21.26 41.31
C GLY A 34 0.44 -21.67 39.87
N ARG A 35 0.40 -22.97 39.62
CA ARG A 35 0.01 -23.54 38.33
C ARG A 35 -1.50 -23.40 38.19
N ALA A 36 -1.94 -22.31 37.57
CA ALA A 36 -3.26 -22.20 36.96
C ALA A 36 -3.04 -21.93 35.47
N SER A 37 -3.47 -22.87 34.63
CA SER A 37 -3.44 -22.76 33.17
C SER A 37 -4.25 -21.55 32.73
N ALA A 38 -3.60 -20.41 32.58
CA ALA A 38 -4.10 -19.34 31.73
C ALA A 38 -3.84 -19.79 30.30
N HIS A 39 -4.90 -20.22 29.62
CA HIS A 39 -4.90 -20.34 28.16
C HIS A 39 -4.65 -18.94 27.61
N ALA A 40 -3.38 -18.59 27.43
CA ALA A 40 -2.99 -17.36 26.75
C ALA A 40 -3.65 -17.41 25.37
N PRO A 41 -4.45 -16.40 24.97
CA PRO A 41 -4.92 -16.34 23.60
C PRO A 41 -3.67 -16.26 22.73
N ASN A 42 -3.49 -17.26 21.88
CA ASN A 42 -2.41 -17.32 20.90
C ASN A 42 -2.62 -16.21 19.85
N THR A 43 -2.29 -14.97 20.18
CA THR A 43 -2.42 -13.80 19.30
C THR A 43 -1.43 -13.84 18.12
N ASN A 44 -0.45 -14.75 18.17
CA ASN A 44 0.55 -14.93 17.11
C ASN A 44 0.01 -15.77 15.93
N GLY A 45 -1.03 -16.58 16.13
CA GLY A 45 -1.68 -17.32 15.05
C GLY A 45 -2.57 -16.43 14.17
N ALA A 46 -3.32 -15.52 14.80
CA ALA A 46 -4.26 -14.65 14.09
C ALA A 46 -3.57 -13.61 13.20
N SER A 47 -2.46 -13.03 13.67
CA SER A 47 -1.69 -12.01 12.93
C SER A 47 -0.95 -12.62 11.73
N ASN A 48 -0.40 -13.82 11.87
CA ASN A 48 0.28 -14.51 10.77
C ASN A 48 -0.70 -15.06 9.71
N GLN A 49 -1.87 -15.55 10.14
CA GLN A 49 -2.93 -15.96 9.23
C GLN A 49 -3.59 -14.79 8.48
N ASN A 50 -3.69 -13.62 9.11
CA ASN A 50 -4.23 -12.44 8.42
C ASN A 50 -3.25 -11.94 7.37
N ARG A 51 -1.95 -11.91 7.69
CA ARG A 51 -0.90 -11.57 6.74
C ARG A 51 -0.88 -12.51 5.54
N ALA A 52 -0.90 -13.83 5.75
CA ALA A 52 -0.94 -14.78 4.64
C ALA A 52 -2.13 -14.50 3.69
N LYS A 53 -3.33 -14.26 4.26
CA LYS A 53 -4.53 -13.93 3.48
C LYS A 53 -4.45 -12.59 2.74
N ASP A 54 -3.76 -11.60 3.31
CA ASP A 54 -3.56 -10.30 2.67
C ASP A 54 -2.53 -10.41 1.53
N VAL A 55 -1.44 -11.18 1.69
CA VAL A 55 -0.49 -11.51 0.62
C VAL A 55 -1.18 -12.27 -0.53
N ASP A 56 -2.04 -13.25 -0.23
CA ASP A 56 -2.77 -14.02 -1.24
C ASP A 56 -3.65 -13.14 -2.14
N ARG A 57 -4.27 -12.08 -1.58
CA ARG A 57 -5.09 -11.12 -2.35
C ARG A 57 -4.28 -10.28 -3.33
N PHE A 58 -2.99 -10.09 -3.08
CA PHE A 58 -2.11 -9.41 -4.00
C PHE A 58 -1.61 -10.30 -5.13
N ARG A 59 -1.80 -11.63 -5.06
CA ARG A 59 -1.17 -12.58 -6.00
C ARG A 59 -1.47 -12.30 -7.46
N GLY A 60 -2.74 -12.21 -7.84
CA GLY A 60 -3.14 -11.95 -9.22
C GLY A 60 -2.66 -10.58 -9.71
N VAL A 61 -2.85 -9.55 -8.87
CA VAL A 61 -2.43 -8.17 -9.19
C VAL A 61 -0.91 -8.07 -9.34
N ALA A 62 -0.14 -8.75 -8.48
CA ALA A 62 1.31 -8.78 -8.53
C ALA A 62 1.81 -9.38 -9.85
N GLN A 63 1.23 -10.49 -10.29
CA GLN A 63 1.58 -11.10 -11.58
C GLN A 63 1.32 -10.15 -12.75
N LYS A 64 0.19 -9.44 -12.72
CA LYS A 64 -0.16 -8.46 -13.76
C LYS A 64 0.80 -7.26 -13.78
N LEU A 65 1.19 -6.76 -12.62
CA LEU A 65 2.09 -5.62 -12.47
C LEU A 65 3.58 -5.99 -12.62
N GLY A 66 3.92 -7.27 -12.74
CA GLY A 66 5.31 -7.74 -12.83
C GLY A 66 6.09 -7.58 -11.51
N THR A 67 5.40 -7.68 -10.37
CA THR A 67 5.98 -7.57 -9.01
C THR A 67 5.65 -8.81 -8.17
N THR A 68 6.02 -8.80 -6.89
CA THR A 68 5.70 -9.87 -5.95
C THR A 68 4.55 -9.48 -5.01
N PRO A 69 3.77 -10.44 -4.51
CA PRO A 69 2.66 -10.15 -3.59
C PRO A 69 3.14 -9.56 -2.26
N ASP A 70 4.30 -10.00 -1.76
CA ASP A 70 4.93 -9.47 -0.53
C ASP A 70 5.44 -8.03 -0.69
N ALA A 71 5.93 -7.66 -1.88
CA ALA A 71 6.29 -6.27 -2.18
C ALA A 71 5.06 -5.37 -2.14
N LEU A 72 3.96 -5.78 -2.80
CA LEU A 72 2.70 -5.03 -2.77
C LEU A 72 2.11 -4.92 -1.37
N GLU A 73 2.18 -5.99 -0.57
CA GLU A 73 1.74 -5.94 0.83
C GLU A 73 2.59 -4.95 1.65
N THR A 74 3.92 -4.99 1.49
CA THR A 74 4.83 -4.08 2.19
C THR A 74 4.54 -2.62 1.82
N GLU A 75 4.35 -2.33 0.53
CA GLU A 75 3.99 -1.00 0.05
C GLU A 75 2.61 -0.56 0.54
N TYR A 76 1.63 -1.46 0.58
CA TYR A 76 0.31 -1.18 1.13
C TYR A 76 0.37 -0.84 2.62
N LEU A 77 1.13 -1.60 3.40
CA LEU A 77 1.32 -1.34 4.83
C LEU A 77 2.00 0.02 5.06
N ALA A 78 3.03 0.36 4.27
CA ALA A 78 3.67 1.67 4.31
C ALA A 78 2.69 2.80 3.94
N ALA A 79 1.89 2.61 2.89
CA ALA A 79 0.88 3.58 2.47
C ALA A 79 -0.22 3.75 3.54
N ARG A 80 -0.59 2.68 4.24
CA ARG A 80 -1.55 2.73 5.36
C ARG A 80 -1.04 3.47 6.58
N GLN A 81 0.27 3.44 6.86
CA GLN A 81 0.84 4.26 7.94
C GLN A 81 0.65 5.75 7.65
N ALA A 82 0.79 6.16 6.39
CA ALA A 82 0.57 7.54 5.96
C ALA A 82 -0.92 7.90 5.77
N ASN A 83 -1.77 6.92 5.47
CA ASN A 83 -3.22 7.07 5.31
C ASN A 83 -3.95 5.88 5.96
N PRO A 84 -4.32 5.97 7.26
CA PRO A 84 -4.97 4.86 7.98
C PRO A 84 -6.32 4.43 7.40
N LYS A 85 -6.96 5.29 6.59
CA LYS A 85 -8.24 5.01 5.91
C LYS A 85 -8.06 4.32 4.56
N LEU A 86 -6.82 4.16 4.09
CA LEU A 86 -6.53 3.50 2.83
C LEU A 86 -6.96 2.03 2.89
N THR A 87 -7.83 1.66 1.96
CA THR A 87 -8.28 0.29 1.79
C THR A 87 -7.42 -0.46 0.78
N HIS A 88 -7.39 -1.79 0.89
CA HIS A 88 -6.71 -2.67 -0.07
C HIS A 88 -7.17 -2.39 -1.51
N GLY A 89 -8.49 -2.28 -1.73
CA GLY A 89 -9.05 -2.00 -3.07
C GLY A 89 -8.60 -0.66 -3.65
N GLN A 90 -8.47 0.39 -2.82
CA GLN A 90 -7.96 1.69 -3.28
C GLN A 90 -6.47 1.63 -3.64
N PHE A 91 -5.68 0.90 -2.86
CA PHE A 91 -4.26 0.71 -3.15
C PHE A 91 -4.05 -0.09 -4.44
N VAL A 92 -4.79 -1.18 -4.63
CA VAL A 92 -4.77 -1.96 -5.87
C VAL A 92 -5.22 -1.11 -7.06
N ALA A 93 -6.31 -0.36 -6.92
CA ALA A 93 -6.79 0.54 -7.97
C ALA A 93 -5.74 1.61 -8.32
N ALA A 94 -5.06 2.21 -7.33
CA ALA A 94 -4.00 3.18 -7.58
C ALA A 94 -2.86 2.58 -8.40
N ASN A 95 -2.38 1.39 -8.05
CA ASN A 95 -1.31 0.71 -8.78
C ASN A 95 -1.74 0.33 -10.21
N MET A 96 -2.94 -0.20 -10.38
CA MET A 96 -3.48 -0.58 -11.70
C MET A 96 -3.70 0.64 -12.59
N VAL A 97 -4.29 1.72 -12.07
CA VAL A 97 -4.47 2.96 -12.84
C VAL A 97 -3.13 3.55 -13.25
N ALA A 98 -2.17 3.63 -12.33
CA ALA A 98 -0.83 4.12 -12.64
C ALA A 98 -0.16 3.25 -13.72
N HIS A 99 -0.21 1.93 -13.60
CA HIS A 99 0.34 1.02 -14.60
C HIS A 99 -0.28 1.23 -16.00
N ASN A 100 -1.61 1.33 -16.07
CA ASN A 100 -2.34 1.47 -17.33
C ASN A 100 -2.12 2.83 -18.01
N LEU A 101 -2.00 3.89 -17.21
CA LEU A 101 -1.91 5.26 -17.72
C LEU A 101 -0.49 5.80 -17.78
N SER A 102 0.48 5.21 -17.09
CA SER A 102 1.85 5.74 -17.00
C SER A 102 2.52 5.94 -18.37
N ALA A 103 2.16 5.12 -19.38
CA ALA A 103 2.71 5.24 -20.73
C ALA A 103 2.24 6.52 -21.46
N LYS A 104 1.01 6.98 -21.19
CA LYS A 104 0.40 8.16 -21.85
C LYS A 104 0.42 9.40 -20.96
N ASN A 105 0.36 9.20 -19.65
CA ASN A 105 0.26 10.23 -18.63
C ASN A 105 1.30 9.93 -17.54
N PRO A 106 2.58 10.30 -17.74
CA PRO A 106 3.66 9.98 -16.80
C PRO A 106 3.50 10.66 -15.42
N ASN A 107 2.65 11.70 -15.33
CA ASN A 107 2.32 12.36 -14.06
C ASN A 107 1.34 11.54 -13.19
N ILE A 108 0.66 10.54 -13.77
CA ILE A 108 -0.28 9.67 -13.05
C ILE A 108 0.50 8.49 -12.50
N THR A 109 1.12 8.72 -11.34
CA THR A 109 1.88 7.71 -10.61
C THR A 109 1.07 7.17 -9.44
N THR A 110 1.40 5.96 -8.96
CA THR A 110 0.80 5.40 -7.75
C THR A 110 0.90 6.38 -6.59
N GLN A 111 2.07 7.01 -6.41
CA GLN A 111 2.30 7.97 -5.33
C GLN A 111 1.41 9.21 -5.44
N ALA A 112 1.21 9.75 -6.65
CA ALA A 112 0.31 10.88 -6.86
C ALA A 112 -1.16 10.53 -6.55
N ILE A 113 -1.58 9.31 -6.89
CA ILE A 113 -2.93 8.82 -6.59
C ILE A 113 -3.09 8.63 -5.07
N LEU A 114 -2.09 8.03 -4.41
CA LEU A 114 -2.10 7.82 -2.96
C LEU A 114 -2.08 9.15 -2.18
N ASP A 115 -1.39 10.18 -2.67
CA ASP A 115 -1.39 11.51 -2.06
C ASP A 115 -2.77 12.20 -2.15
N GLY A 116 -3.44 12.07 -3.29
CA GLY A 116 -4.82 12.55 -3.44
C GLY A 116 -5.80 11.81 -2.52
N LEU A 117 -5.66 10.48 -2.41
CA LEU A 117 -6.44 9.66 -1.47
C LEU A 117 -6.18 10.06 -0.01
N LYS A 118 -4.93 10.36 0.34
CA LYS A 118 -4.55 10.85 1.68
C LYS A 118 -5.19 12.21 1.98
N SER A 119 -5.34 13.06 0.96
CA SER A 119 -6.05 14.34 1.05
C SER A 119 -7.57 14.20 1.15
N GLY A 120 -8.11 12.97 1.19
CA GLY A 120 -9.54 12.68 1.31
C GLY A 120 -10.30 12.72 -0.02
N LYS A 121 -9.61 12.83 -1.16
CA LYS A 121 -10.23 12.75 -2.48
C LYS A 121 -10.50 11.29 -2.85
N SER A 122 -11.53 11.06 -3.66
CA SER A 122 -11.71 9.77 -4.33
C SER A 122 -10.65 9.55 -5.42
N VAL A 123 -10.51 8.30 -5.90
CA VAL A 123 -9.59 7.98 -7.01
C VAL A 123 -9.92 8.83 -8.24
N GLY A 124 -11.17 8.82 -8.71
CA GLY A 124 -11.61 9.67 -9.83
C GLY A 124 -11.37 11.19 -9.64
N GLN A 125 -11.56 11.74 -8.43
CA GLN A 125 -11.27 13.16 -8.16
C GLN A 125 -9.78 13.47 -8.16
N THR A 126 -8.97 12.52 -7.68
CA THR A 126 -7.51 12.61 -7.73
C THR A 126 -7.04 12.60 -9.17
N LEU A 127 -7.53 11.65 -9.97
CA LEU A 127 -7.24 11.56 -11.40
C LEU A 127 -7.62 12.83 -12.17
N GLN A 128 -8.77 13.43 -11.85
CA GLN A 128 -9.16 14.72 -12.42
C GLN A 128 -8.20 15.85 -12.03
N SER A 129 -7.76 15.88 -10.77
CA SER A 129 -6.75 16.85 -10.30
C SER A 129 -5.39 16.66 -10.99
N LEU A 130 -5.10 15.44 -11.45
CA LEU A 130 -3.88 15.09 -12.20
C LEU A 130 -4.01 15.34 -13.72
N GLY A 131 -5.15 15.89 -14.16
CA GLY A 131 -5.35 16.36 -15.54
C GLY A 131 -6.17 15.44 -16.44
N LEU A 132 -6.80 14.38 -15.91
CA LEU A 132 -7.78 13.60 -16.66
C LEU A 132 -9.14 14.31 -16.69
N SER A 133 -9.87 14.16 -17.78
CA SER A 133 -11.29 14.51 -17.80
C SER A 133 -12.08 13.57 -16.87
N GLU A 134 -13.24 13.98 -16.36
CA GLU A 134 -14.08 13.13 -15.51
C GLU A 134 -14.39 11.77 -16.18
N LYS A 135 -14.68 11.80 -17.48
CA LYS A 135 -14.95 10.60 -18.27
C LYS A 135 -13.73 9.66 -18.29
N GLU A 136 -12.55 10.19 -18.58
CA GLU A 136 -11.30 9.41 -18.63
C GLU A 136 -10.93 8.86 -17.25
N ALA A 137 -11.11 9.65 -16.19
CA ALA A 137 -10.88 9.22 -14.81
C ALA A 137 -11.81 8.06 -14.43
N LYS A 138 -13.10 8.15 -14.79
CA LYS A 138 -14.08 7.08 -14.56
C LYS A 138 -13.77 5.82 -15.35
N GLU A 139 -13.40 5.97 -16.63
CA GLU A 139 -13.01 4.85 -17.49
C GLU A 139 -11.74 4.17 -16.96
N ALA A 140 -10.74 4.95 -16.51
CA ALA A 140 -9.53 4.44 -15.91
C ALA A 140 -9.79 3.67 -14.60
N GLU A 141 -10.61 4.24 -13.70
CA GLU A 141 -10.99 3.57 -12.46
C GLU A 141 -11.77 2.28 -12.71
N ALA A 142 -12.73 2.30 -13.65
CA ALA A 142 -13.52 1.13 -14.01
C ALA A 142 -12.64 0.02 -14.64
N THR A 143 -11.73 0.40 -15.53
CA THR A 143 -10.78 -0.53 -16.17
C THR A 143 -9.87 -1.16 -15.11
N ALA A 144 -9.25 -0.35 -14.26
CA ALA A 144 -8.38 -0.83 -13.19
C ALA A 144 -9.11 -1.79 -12.23
N LYS A 145 -10.35 -1.48 -11.85
CA LYS A 145 -11.16 -2.35 -11.00
C LYS A 145 -11.51 -3.68 -11.67
N ARG A 146 -11.84 -3.62 -12.96
CA ARG A 146 -12.17 -4.82 -13.74
C ARG A 146 -10.94 -5.72 -13.88
N GLU A 147 -9.80 -5.16 -14.25
CA GLU A 147 -8.56 -5.91 -14.40
C GLU A 147 -8.03 -6.47 -13.08
N ALA A 148 -8.16 -5.73 -11.97
CA ALA A 148 -7.82 -6.27 -10.66
C ALA A 148 -8.65 -7.50 -10.30
N LYS A 149 -9.95 -7.47 -10.61
CA LYS A 149 -10.86 -8.59 -10.38
C LYS A 149 -10.58 -9.77 -11.31
N GLU A 150 -10.29 -9.50 -12.58
CA GLU A 150 -9.88 -10.52 -13.55
C GLU A 150 -8.58 -11.20 -13.11
N ALA A 151 -7.58 -10.42 -12.69
CA ALA A 151 -6.31 -10.95 -12.21
C ALA A 151 -6.46 -11.85 -10.96
N GLU A 152 -7.31 -11.46 -10.01
CA GLU A 152 -7.60 -12.28 -8.82
C GLU A 152 -8.28 -13.60 -9.20
N HIS A 153 -9.26 -13.56 -10.10
CA HIS A 153 -9.96 -14.74 -10.58
C HIS A 153 -9.10 -15.68 -11.41
N ASP A 154 -8.20 -15.14 -12.24
CA ASP A 154 -7.25 -15.93 -13.03
C ASP A 154 -6.21 -16.62 -12.14
N ALA A 155 -5.76 -15.94 -11.07
CA ALA A 155 -4.88 -16.54 -10.07
C ALA A 155 -5.55 -17.70 -9.31
N ASP A 156 -6.81 -17.53 -8.91
CA ASP A 156 -7.61 -18.58 -8.24
C ASP A 156 -7.82 -19.80 -9.15
N LYS A 157 -8.13 -19.57 -10.43
CA LYS A 157 -8.23 -20.65 -11.42
C LYS A 157 -6.92 -21.38 -11.62
N ALA A 158 -5.80 -20.66 -11.74
CA ALA A 158 -4.48 -21.25 -11.96
C ALA A 158 -4.05 -22.14 -10.78
N GLU A 159 -4.40 -21.77 -9.55
CA GLU A 159 -4.18 -22.62 -8.37
C GLU A 159 -5.02 -23.90 -8.44
N LYS A 160 -6.28 -23.78 -8.84
CA LYS A 160 -7.21 -24.91 -8.91
C LYS A 160 -6.90 -25.90 -10.03
N THR A 161 -6.25 -25.47 -11.12
CA THR A 161 -5.92 -26.33 -12.26
C THR A 161 -4.47 -26.82 -12.29
N GLY A 162 -3.55 -26.15 -11.57
CA GLY A 162 -2.12 -26.48 -11.55
C GLY A 162 -1.65 -27.29 -10.32
N GLY A 163 -2.51 -27.54 -9.34
CA GLY A 163 -2.20 -28.35 -8.16
C GLY A 163 -2.58 -29.82 -8.34
N GLN A 164 -1.88 -30.55 -9.21
CA GLN A 164 -1.87 -32.02 -9.25
C GLN A 164 -0.45 -32.54 -9.49
#